data_AF-A0A829PV03-F1
#
_entry.id   AF-A0A829PV03-F1
#
_cell.length_a   1.000
_cell.length_b   1.000
_cell.length_c   1.000
_cell.angle_alpha   90.00
_cell.angle_beta   90.00
_cell.angle_gamma   90.00
#
_symmetry.space_group_name_H-M   'P 1'
#
loop_
_entity.id
_entity.type
_entity.pdbx_description
1 polymer ?
#
loop_
_entity_poly.entity_id
_entity_poly.type
_entity_poly.pdbx_seq_one_letter_code
_entity_poly.pdbx_strand_id
1 'polypeptide(L)'
;MRSALPRRAVIDRAWRAIGDGVEVLSADDGGPLRRTVKRILDPLVLRLRSNASFSAPVLAPEVASAMHALIVAHGPQLRATADWFVMLKAERRRLRITTGNAQELYFPVCYELAVTQGIPREADHLTAAEVLRGLHRGRDRTAIEVLNRYIENSDVVARLAKLRDRSWRDVRPGGGIAGPFFTGLATVLGAADSYREIAARQRVWTALIGDATPYNLGASVHGDVTAVPWSIVEIGLSSVAPQRPPAIDGDTTGDRPMDRSVVDRVRATLRRALDRDELPDLPLLCAEEVDRACAPWGLMGEDKQAALVAGIEVAMDLRPLDDSAPTRYELSGRVQARLVKEAYVMHARRYLAAGQVIHPRQRQVVDDLAAFARPYLSRLWARLHGRDVWQEPCGDVDDMRSLLEGAARSVSLDHRQRIKVMLELQVSE
;
A
#
# COMPACT_ATOMS: atom_id res chain seq x y z
N MET A 1 7.16 15.90 -40.68
CA MET A 1 6.14 15.24 -39.81
C MET A 1 6.57 15.42 -38.37
N ARG A 2 5.79 16.11 -37.52
CA ARG A 2 6.11 16.22 -36.08
C ARG A 2 5.89 14.84 -35.45
N SER A 3 6.90 14.34 -34.75
CA SER A 3 6.88 13.02 -34.08
C SER A 3 5.91 13.02 -32.89
N ALA A 4 5.35 11.86 -32.57
CA ALA A 4 4.52 11.66 -31.38
C ALA A 4 5.34 11.92 -30.10
N LEU A 5 4.70 12.48 -29.07
CA LEU A 5 5.39 12.98 -27.88
C LEU A 5 4.99 12.21 -26.62
N PRO A 6 5.95 11.81 -25.76
CA PRO A 6 5.62 11.24 -24.45
C PRO A 6 4.80 12.22 -23.61
N ARG A 7 3.66 11.77 -23.08
CA ARG A 7 2.74 12.58 -22.26
C ARG A 7 3.44 13.30 -21.11
N ARG A 8 4.34 12.60 -20.42
CA ARG A 8 5.12 13.17 -19.31
C ARG A 8 5.98 14.36 -19.75
N ALA A 9 6.57 14.31 -20.94
CA ALA A 9 7.37 15.41 -21.48
C ALA A 9 6.51 16.62 -21.85
N VAL A 10 5.28 16.39 -22.32
CA VAL A 10 4.32 17.47 -22.60
C VAL A 10 3.89 18.18 -21.32
N ILE A 11 3.58 17.42 -20.26
CA ILE A 11 3.26 17.97 -18.93
C ILE A 11 4.44 18.77 -18.37
N ASP A 12 5.66 18.22 -18.41
CA ASP A 12 6.85 18.90 -17.90
C ASP A 12 7.10 20.23 -18.63
N ARG A 13 7.03 20.22 -19.97
CA ARG A 13 7.19 21.44 -20.78
C ARG A 13 6.10 22.47 -20.47
N ALA A 14 4.84 22.05 -20.38
CA ALA A 14 3.73 22.95 -20.10
C ALA A 14 3.83 23.55 -18.69
N TRP A 15 4.28 22.75 -17.72
CA TRP A 15 4.50 23.20 -16.35
C TRP A 15 5.59 24.26 -16.27
N ARG A 16 6.73 24.03 -16.92
CA ARG A 16 7.83 25.02 -16.99
C ARG A 16 7.41 26.31 -17.70
N ALA A 17 6.50 26.24 -18.65
CA ALA A 17 5.97 27.41 -19.35
C ALA A 17 5.04 28.28 -18.47
N ILE A 18 4.53 27.76 -17.34
CA ILE A 18 3.78 28.57 -16.36
C ILE A 18 4.71 29.58 -15.68
N GLY A 19 5.98 29.25 -15.47
CA GLY A 19 6.95 30.10 -14.76
C GLY A 19 6.69 30.15 -13.24
N ASP A 20 7.10 31.24 -12.62
CA ASP A 20 7.14 31.40 -11.15
C ASP A 20 5.75 31.33 -10.48
N GLY A 21 5.73 31.08 -9.18
CA GLY A 21 4.53 31.04 -8.34
C GLY A 21 3.88 29.66 -8.22
N VAL A 22 4.57 28.59 -8.61
CA VAL A 22 4.10 27.20 -8.48
C VAL A 22 5.12 26.29 -7.77
N GLU A 23 6.07 26.87 -7.04
CA GLU A 23 7.22 26.19 -6.45
C GLU A 23 6.78 25.12 -5.44
N VAL A 24 5.77 25.41 -4.61
CA VAL A 24 5.24 24.45 -3.63
C VAL A 24 4.49 23.26 -4.25
N LEU A 25 4.20 23.35 -5.55
CA LEU A 25 3.60 22.29 -6.38
C LEU A 25 4.64 21.63 -7.30
N SER A 26 5.91 22.07 -7.23
CA SER A 26 7.01 21.63 -8.08
C SER A 26 8.02 20.77 -7.31
N ALA A 27 8.73 19.92 -8.02
CA ALA A 27 9.89 19.19 -7.51
C ALA A 27 11.16 20.05 -7.59
N ASP A 28 12.25 19.59 -7.01
CA ASP A 28 13.53 20.32 -6.95
C ASP A 28 14.11 20.62 -8.34
N ASP A 29 13.72 19.87 -9.38
CA ASP A 29 14.12 20.06 -10.78
C ASP A 29 13.23 21.08 -11.53
N GLY A 30 12.28 21.71 -10.85
CA GLY A 30 11.31 22.66 -11.41
C GLY A 30 10.16 22.02 -12.21
N GLY A 31 10.11 20.69 -12.33
CA GLY A 31 8.98 19.97 -12.89
C GLY A 31 7.83 19.84 -11.88
N PRO A 32 6.62 19.43 -12.30
CA PRO A 32 5.51 19.25 -11.36
C PRO A 32 5.76 18.04 -10.44
N LEU A 33 5.36 18.15 -9.17
CA LEU A 33 5.34 16.98 -8.28
C LEU A 33 4.44 15.89 -8.86
N ARG A 34 4.80 14.63 -8.60
CA ARG A 34 3.94 13.48 -8.95
C ARG A 34 2.52 13.63 -8.38
N ARG A 35 2.39 14.24 -7.20
CA ARG A 35 1.09 14.53 -6.57
C ARG A 35 0.34 15.65 -7.28
N THR A 36 1.02 16.69 -7.74
CA THR A 36 0.41 17.76 -8.56
C THR A 36 -0.21 17.19 -9.82
N VAL A 37 0.49 16.30 -10.52
CA VAL A 37 -0.06 15.60 -11.69
C VAL A 37 -1.31 14.80 -11.30
N LYS A 38 -1.20 13.94 -10.28
CA LYS A 38 -2.28 13.02 -9.89
C LYS A 38 -3.51 13.68 -9.26
N ARG A 39 -3.34 14.78 -8.53
CA ARG A 39 -4.40 15.40 -7.71
C ARG A 39 -4.97 16.68 -8.31
N ILE A 40 -4.24 17.33 -9.20
CA ILE A 40 -4.66 18.59 -9.84
C ILE A 40 -4.74 18.41 -11.35
N LEU A 41 -3.62 18.09 -12.01
CA LEU A 41 -3.58 18.13 -13.47
C LEU A 41 -4.51 17.08 -14.10
N ASP A 42 -4.39 15.82 -13.73
CA ASP A 42 -5.17 14.73 -14.31
C ASP A 42 -6.68 14.87 -14.04
N PRO A 43 -7.13 15.07 -12.77
CA PRO A 43 -8.56 15.13 -12.47
C PRO A 43 -9.22 16.49 -12.73
N LEU A 44 -8.54 17.62 -12.49
CA LEU A 44 -9.19 18.94 -12.41
C LEU A 44 -8.92 19.82 -13.63
N VAL A 45 -7.69 19.80 -14.15
CA VAL A 45 -7.28 20.58 -15.33
C VAL A 45 -7.59 19.83 -16.62
N LEU A 46 -6.99 18.64 -16.79
CA LEU A 46 -7.12 17.82 -17.99
C LEU A 46 -8.45 17.06 -18.00
N ARG A 47 -9.01 16.77 -16.83
CA ARG A 47 -10.27 16.04 -16.64
C ARG A 47 -10.30 14.76 -17.48
N LEU A 48 -9.34 13.85 -17.23
CA LEU A 48 -9.10 12.68 -18.08
C LEU A 48 -10.32 11.78 -18.31
N ARG A 49 -11.31 11.77 -17.40
CA ARG A 49 -12.57 11.04 -17.61
C ARG A 49 -13.38 11.60 -18.79
N SER A 50 -13.37 12.91 -18.97
CA SER A 50 -14.07 13.61 -20.06
C SER A 50 -13.18 13.84 -21.28
N ASN A 51 -11.85 13.83 -21.11
CA ASN A 51 -10.87 14.03 -22.17
C ASN A 51 -9.89 12.86 -22.26
N ALA A 52 -10.40 11.67 -22.60
CA ALA A 52 -9.62 10.43 -22.61
C ALA A 52 -8.40 10.48 -23.56
N SER A 53 -8.44 11.32 -24.61
CA SER A 53 -7.31 11.52 -25.52
C SER A 53 -6.04 12.03 -24.83
N PHE A 54 -6.17 12.75 -23.71
CA PHE A 54 -5.02 13.22 -22.91
C PHE A 54 -4.41 12.14 -22.00
N SER A 55 -5.01 10.95 -21.93
CA SER A 55 -4.54 9.85 -21.06
C SER A 55 -3.50 8.94 -21.72
N ALA A 56 -3.37 8.97 -23.06
CA ALA A 56 -2.47 8.09 -23.78
C ALA A 56 -0.99 8.33 -23.39
N PRO A 57 -0.16 7.28 -23.20
CA PRO A 57 1.25 7.43 -22.82
C PRO A 57 2.09 8.23 -23.82
N VAL A 58 1.74 8.12 -25.10
CA VAL A 58 2.33 8.86 -26.22
C VAL A 58 1.20 9.56 -26.97
N LEU A 59 1.34 10.87 -27.15
CA LEU A 59 0.32 11.74 -27.71
C LEU A 59 0.63 12.09 -29.16
N ALA A 60 -0.41 12.10 -30.00
CA ALA A 60 -0.32 12.72 -31.32
C ALA A 60 0.04 14.21 -31.19
N PRO A 61 0.76 14.80 -32.17
CA PRO A 61 1.24 16.18 -32.07
C PRO A 61 0.15 17.22 -31.76
N GLU A 62 -1.05 17.05 -32.31
CA GLU A 62 -2.19 17.94 -32.15
C GLU A 62 -2.73 17.85 -30.71
N VAL A 63 -2.87 16.63 -30.19
CA VAL A 63 -3.31 16.36 -28.81
C VAL A 63 -2.28 16.87 -27.81
N ALA A 64 -0.99 16.68 -28.08
CA ALA A 64 0.09 17.21 -27.27
C ALA A 64 0.08 18.74 -27.23
N SER A 65 -0.19 19.39 -28.37
CA SER A 65 -0.31 20.85 -28.44
C SER A 65 -1.53 21.37 -27.65
N ALA A 66 -2.68 20.72 -27.79
CA ALA A 66 -3.90 21.07 -27.05
C ALA A 66 -3.73 20.89 -25.54
N MET A 67 -3.13 19.77 -25.11
CA MET A 67 -2.83 19.48 -23.70
C MET A 67 -1.89 20.54 -23.11
N HIS A 68 -0.83 20.90 -23.85
CA HIS A 68 0.10 21.93 -23.42
C HIS A 68 -0.58 23.28 -23.26
N ALA A 69 -1.35 23.71 -24.26
CA ALA A 69 -2.09 24.98 -24.22
C ALA A 69 -3.07 25.03 -23.05
N LEU A 70 -3.78 23.92 -22.78
CA LEU A 70 -4.72 23.82 -21.67
C LEU A 70 -4.04 24.00 -20.31
N ILE A 71 -2.92 23.31 -20.06
CA ILE A 71 -2.18 23.44 -18.80
C ILE A 71 -1.66 24.87 -18.62
N VAL A 72 -1.08 25.47 -19.66
CA VAL A 72 -0.57 26.85 -19.61
C VAL A 72 -1.70 27.85 -19.38
N ALA A 73 -2.87 27.66 -20.00
CA ALA A 73 -4.04 28.51 -19.80
C ALA A 73 -4.54 28.50 -18.34
N HIS A 74 -4.35 27.39 -17.62
CA HIS A 74 -4.65 27.26 -16.20
C HIS A 74 -3.54 27.81 -15.27
N GLY A 75 -2.48 28.40 -15.82
CA GLY A 75 -1.36 28.97 -15.05
C GLY A 75 -1.79 29.91 -13.91
N PRO A 76 -2.68 30.88 -14.13
CA PRO A 76 -3.17 31.77 -13.07
C PRO A 76 -3.85 31.02 -11.92
N GLN A 77 -4.71 30.03 -12.21
CA GLN A 77 -5.36 29.21 -11.20
C GLN A 77 -4.35 28.32 -10.46
N LEU A 78 -3.34 27.80 -11.16
CA LEU A 78 -2.29 26.98 -10.55
C LEU A 78 -1.40 27.80 -9.60
N ARG A 79 -1.12 29.06 -9.92
CA ARG A 79 -0.43 29.99 -9.00
C ARG A 79 -1.29 30.32 -7.78
N ALA A 80 -2.56 30.68 -7.99
CA ALA A 80 -3.49 30.87 -6.87
C ALA A 80 -3.65 29.61 -6.00
N THR A 81 -3.61 28.41 -6.62
CA THR A 81 -3.61 27.12 -5.90
C THR A 81 -2.39 26.97 -5.00
N ALA A 82 -1.21 27.37 -5.48
CA ALA A 82 0.02 27.37 -4.70
C ALA A 82 -0.07 28.32 -3.51
N ASP A 83 -0.60 29.53 -3.72
CA ASP A 83 -0.82 30.52 -2.66
C ASP A 83 -1.80 30.00 -1.59
N TRP A 84 -2.92 29.41 -2.02
CA TRP A 84 -3.87 28.77 -1.10
C TRP A 84 -3.21 27.66 -0.30
N PHE A 85 -2.34 26.85 -0.91
CA PHE A 85 -1.63 25.80 -0.21
C PHE A 85 -0.68 26.33 0.86
N VAL A 86 0.00 27.46 0.60
CA VAL A 86 0.82 28.15 1.60
C VAL A 86 -0.03 28.63 2.77
N MET A 87 -1.18 29.26 2.49
CA MET A 87 -2.12 29.73 3.52
C MET A 87 -2.67 28.57 4.36
N LEU A 88 -3.14 27.49 3.72
CA LEU A 88 -3.63 26.30 4.42
C LEU A 88 -2.52 25.63 5.26
N LYS A 89 -1.26 25.65 4.81
CA LYS A 89 -0.13 25.17 5.63
C LYS A 89 0.14 26.07 6.84
N ALA A 90 -0.03 27.38 6.72
CA ALA A 90 0.10 28.30 7.84
C ALA A 90 -1.03 28.06 8.87
N GLU A 91 -2.28 27.99 8.41
CA GLU A 91 -3.43 27.73 9.29
C GLU A 91 -3.40 26.32 9.89
N ARG A 92 -2.92 25.29 9.16
CA ARG A 92 -2.71 23.94 9.71
C ARG A 92 -1.79 23.98 10.94
N ARG A 93 -0.71 24.75 10.88
CA ARG A 93 0.23 24.93 12.00
C ARG A 93 -0.44 25.67 13.16
N ARG A 94 -1.21 26.73 12.87
CA ARG A 94 -1.96 27.51 13.87
C ARG A 94 -3.00 26.66 14.61
N LEU A 95 -3.74 25.82 13.88
CA LEU A 95 -4.73 24.89 14.42
C LEU A 95 -4.11 23.63 15.04
N ARG A 96 -2.78 23.51 15.06
CA ARG A 96 -2.03 22.35 15.58
C ARG A 96 -2.48 21.01 14.98
N ILE A 97 -2.88 21.01 13.72
CA ILE A 97 -3.25 19.79 13.00
C ILE A 97 -1.97 19.06 12.61
N THR A 98 -1.76 17.86 13.16
CA THR A 98 -0.57 17.03 12.92
C THR A 98 -0.84 15.84 12.00
N THR A 99 -2.11 15.47 11.79
CA THR A 99 -2.52 14.31 10.98
C THR A 99 -2.72 14.66 9.49
N GLY A 100 -2.75 13.64 8.64
CA GLY A 100 -2.97 13.75 7.19
C GLY A 100 -1.78 14.28 6.37
N ASN A 101 -1.60 13.75 5.15
CA ASN A 101 -0.62 14.29 4.19
C ASN A 101 -1.19 15.54 3.53
N ALA A 102 -0.61 16.70 3.82
CA ALA A 102 -1.10 18.00 3.31
C ALA A 102 -1.15 18.07 1.78
N GLN A 103 -0.19 17.47 1.07
CA GLN A 103 -0.21 17.47 -0.41
C GLN A 103 -1.32 16.58 -0.97
N GLU A 104 -1.72 15.53 -0.25
CA GLU A 104 -2.77 14.63 -0.72
C GLU A 104 -4.16 15.20 -0.43
N LEU A 105 -4.33 15.81 0.74
CA LEU A 105 -5.62 16.33 1.18
C LEU A 105 -5.92 17.72 0.63
N TYR A 106 -4.92 18.60 0.54
CA TYR A 106 -5.18 20.02 0.31
C TYR A 106 -5.07 20.42 -1.15
N PHE A 107 -4.31 19.67 -1.98
CA PHE A 107 -4.11 20.04 -3.39
C PHE A 107 -5.41 20.19 -4.19
N PRO A 108 -6.37 19.24 -4.15
CA PRO A 108 -7.65 19.41 -4.84
C PRO A 108 -8.43 20.61 -4.31
N VAL A 109 -8.50 20.76 -2.99
CA VAL A 109 -9.26 21.81 -2.32
C VAL A 109 -8.67 23.20 -2.59
N CYS A 110 -7.34 23.33 -2.61
CA CYS A 110 -6.66 24.58 -2.96
C CYS A 110 -6.96 24.98 -4.41
N TYR A 111 -7.09 24.00 -5.32
CA TYR A 111 -7.46 24.27 -6.70
C TYR A 111 -8.93 24.71 -6.81
N GLU A 112 -9.84 24.08 -6.08
CA GLU A 112 -11.24 24.51 -6.00
C GLU A 112 -11.37 25.93 -5.43
N LEU A 113 -10.63 26.25 -4.37
CA LEU A 113 -10.56 27.60 -3.80
C LEU A 113 -9.96 28.59 -4.81
N ALA A 114 -8.92 28.23 -5.53
CA ALA A 114 -8.35 29.07 -6.58
C ALA A 114 -9.35 29.36 -7.71
N VAL A 115 -10.17 28.37 -8.10
CA VAL A 115 -11.19 28.52 -9.14
C VAL A 115 -12.38 29.36 -8.64
N THR A 116 -12.81 29.17 -7.40
CA THR A 116 -14.03 29.80 -6.86
C THR A 116 -13.78 31.15 -6.20
N GLN A 117 -12.62 31.35 -5.59
CA GLN A 117 -12.26 32.53 -4.79
C GLN A 117 -11.08 33.32 -5.37
N GLY A 118 -10.35 32.77 -6.34
CA GLY A 118 -9.16 33.42 -6.91
C GLY A 118 -7.94 33.36 -5.99
N ILE A 119 -7.09 34.38 -6.03
CA ILE A 119 -5.87 34.47 -5.21
C ILE A 119 -6.27 34.76 -3.75
N PRO A 120 -5.75 34.00 -2.77
CA PRO A 120 -6.09 34.20 -1.36
C PRO A 120 -5.60 35.56 -0.85
N ARG A 121 -6.41 36.19 0.00
CA ARG A 121 -6.11 37.44 0.71
C ARG A 121 -6.00 37.16 2.21
N GLU A 122 -5.38 38.06 2.96
CA GLU A 122 -5.23 37.91 4.42
C GLU A 122 -6.58 37.70 5.14
N ALA A 123 -7.67 38.34 4.68
CA ALA A 123 -9.00 38.11 5.24
C ALA A 123 -9.50 36.65 5.11
N ASP A 124 -8.96 35.88 4.17
CA ASP A 124 -9.38 34.50 3.88
C ASP A 124 -8.81 33.46 4.87
N HIS A 125 -8.03 33.89 5.87
CA HIS A 125 -7.56 33.01 6.94
C HIS A 125 -8.71 32.30 7.68
N LEU A 126 -9.88 32.95 7.81
CA LEU A 126 -11.07 32.31 8.39
C LEU A 126 -11.61 31.20 7.49
N THR A 127 -11.71 31.44 6.18
CA THR A 127 -12.10 30.45 5.16
C THR A 127 -11.14 29.27 5.16
N ALA A 128 -9.82 29.51 5.17
CA ALA A 128 -8.80 28.47 5.25
C ALA A 128 -8.93 27.64 6.54
N ALA A 129 -9.19 28.28 7.68
CA ALA A 129 -9.41 27.60 8.95
C ALA A 129 -10.71 26.77 8.95
N GLU A 130 -11.79 27.26 8.35
CA GLU A 130 -13.05 26.51 8.19
C GLU A 130 -12.90 25.31 7.27
N VAL A 131 -12.24 25.48 6.12
CA VAL A 131 -11.91 24.40 5.20
C VAL A 131 -11.08 23.32 5.90
N LEU A 132 -10.02 23.72 6.61
CA LEU A 132 -9.22 22.76 7.39
C LEU A 132 -10.04 22.08 8.48
N ARG A 133 -10.89 22.81 9.19
CA ARG A 133 -11.81 22.20 10.15
C ARG A 133 -12.78 21.26 9.45
N GLY A 134 -13.32 21.55 8.28
CA GLY A 134 -14.19 20.64 7.53
C GLY A 134 -13.48 19.35 7.11
N LEU A 135 -12.28 19.50 6.52
CA LEU A 135 -11.43 18.37 6.11
C LEU A 135 -11.06 17.47 7.28
N HIS A 136 -10.84 18.05 8.47
CA HIS A 136 -10.34 17.32 9.65
C HIS A 136 -11.42 16.98 10.69
N ARG A 137 -12.59 17.65 10.73
CA ARG A 137 -13.69 17.42 11.69
C ARG A 137 -14.34 16.04 11.51
N GLY A 138 -14.12 15.38 10.38
CA GLY A 138 -14.70 14.08 10.09
C GLY A 138 -13.72 12.90 10.12
N ARG A 139 -12.43 13.09 9.85
CA ARG A 139 -11.64 12.00 9.21
C ARG A 139 -10.85 11.08 10.17
N ASP A 140 -10.22 11.57 11.23
CA ASP A 140 -9.32 10.69 12.04
C ASP A 140 -9.79 10.40 13.47
N ARG A 141 -10.44 11.36 14.14
CA ARG A 141 -10.76 11.24 15.58
C ARG A 141 -12.17 10.69 15.82
N THR A 142 -13.14 11.09 15.00
CA THR A 142 -14.55 10.71 15.16
C THR A 142 -14.84 9.25 14.81
N ALA A 143 -14.28 8.63 13.75
CA ALA A 143 -14.61 7.20 13.50
C ALA A 143 -13.94 6.24 14.47
N ILE A 144 -12.72 6.55 14.93
CA ILE A 144 -12.10 5.70 15.96
C ILE A 144 -12.90 5.85 17.26
N GLU A 145 -13.34 7.06 17.62
CA GLU A 145 -14.22 7.28 18.77
C GLU A 145 -15.60 6.62 18.60
N VAL A 146 -16.20 6.67 17.40
CA VAL A 146 -17.47 6.01 17.09
C VAL A 146 -17.32 4.49 17.08
N LEU A 147 -16.20 3.96 16.59
CA LEU A 147 -15.84 2.54 16.71
C LEU A 147 -15.72 2.13 18.18
N ASN A 148 -14.96 2.88 18.97
CA ASN A 148 -14.80 2.61 20.40
C ASN A 148 -16.17 2.64 21.12
N ARG A 149 -17.04 3.62 20.83
CA ARG A 149 -18.40 3.66 21.40
C ARG A 149 -19.27 2.49 20.92
N TYR A 150 -19.14 2.07 19.67
CA TYR A 150 -19.90 0.97 19.11
C TYR A 150 -19.51 -0.38 19.76
N ILE A 151 -18.22 -0.58 20.05
CA ILE A 151 -17.71 -1.82 20.66
C ILE A 151 -17.85 -1.84 22.19
N GLU A 152 -18.01 -0.69 22.85
CA GLU A 152 -18.38 -0.60 24.27
C GLU A 152 -19.73 -1.26 24.58
N ASN A 153 -20.60 -1.43 23.56
CA ASN A 153 -21.85 -2.16 23.69
C ASN A 153 -21.61 -3.69 23.67
N SER A 154 -21.84 -4.35 24.80
CA SER A 154 -21.65 -5.80 24.95
C SER A 154 -22.52 -6.64 24.00
N ASP A 155 -23.71 -6.17 23.64
CA ASP A 155 -24.59 -6.89 22.70
C ASP A 155 -24.01 -6.88 21.28
N VAL A 156 -23.34 -5.80 20.90
CA VAL A 156 -22.63 -5.70 19.61
C VAL A 156 -21.48 -6.70 19.58
N VAL A 157 -20.65 -6.74 20.62
CA VAL A 157 -19.54 -7.69 20.72
C VAL A 157 -20.03 -9.13 20.71
N ALA A 158 -21.11 -9.44 21.44
CA ALA A 158 -21.72 -10.75 21.45
C ALA A 158 -22.27 -11.16 20.07
N ARG A 159 -22.86 -10.22 19.33
CA ARG A 159 -23.34 -10.46 17.95
C ARG A 159 -22.20 -10.75 16.99
N LEU A 160 -21.12 -9.96 17.04
CA LEU A 160 -19.94 -10.16 16.20
C LEU A 160 -19.22 -11.48 16.54
N ALA A 161 -19.15 -11.85 17.83
CA ALA A 161 -18.60 -13.13 18.26
C ALA A 161 -19.43 -14.32 17.74
N LYS A 162 -20.77 -14.23 17.77
CA LYS A 162 -21.64 -15.25 17.17
C LYS A 162 -21.46 -15.36 15.66
N LEU A 163 -21.26 -14.24 14.96
CA LEU A 163 -20.94 -14.24 13.53
C LEU A 163 -19.61 -14.96 13.29
N ARG A 164 -18.55 -14.56 14.00
CA ARG A 164 -17.22 -15.19 13.94
C ARG A 164 -17.30 -16.69 14.13
N ASP A 165 -18.00 -17.16 15.16
CA ASP A 165 -18.08 -18.59 15.47
C ASP A 165 -18.80 -19.39 14.39
N ARG A 166 -19.69 -18.77 13.60
CA ARG A 166 -20.29 -19.38 12.41
C ARG A 166 -19.31 -19.34 11.25
N SER A 167 -18.83 -18.16 10.85
CA SER A 167 -17.93 -17.98 9.71
C SER A 167 -16.66 -18.83 9.84
N TRP A 168 -16.08 -18.93 11.04
CA TRP A 168 -14.92 -19.79 11.31
C TRP A 168 -15.20 -21.30 11.14
N ARG A 169 -16.42 -21.73 11.47
CA ARG A 169 -16.84 -23.13 11.29
C ARG A 169 -17.16 -23.47 9.83
N ASP A 170 -17.52 -22.49 9.03
CA ASP A 170 -17.89 -22.72 7.63
C ASP A 170 -16.67 -22.87 6.71
N VAL A 171 -15.51 -22.32 7.10
CA VAL A 171 -14.27 -22.47 6.34
C VAL A 171 -13.68 -23.87 6.51
N ARG A 172 -13.66 -24.64 5.42
CA ARG A 172 -13.14 -26.01 5.39
C ARG A 172 -12.32 -26.26 4.13
N PRO A 173 -11.14 -26.90 4.25
CA PRO A 173 -10.35 -27.24 3.08
C PRO A 173 -11.06 -28.31 2.24
N GLY A 174 -10.99 -28.16 0.92
CA GLY A 174 -11.33 -29.23 -0.03
C GLY A 174 -10.15 -30.21 -0.25
N GLY A 175 -10.40 -31.29 -0.99
CA GLY A 175 -9.42 -32.35 -1.27
C GLY A 175 -8.57 -32.15 -2.55
N GLY A 176 -8.35 -30.91 -2.98
CA GLY A 176 -7.62 -30.61 -4.22
C GLY A 176 -6.11 -30.87 -4.14
N ILE A 177 -5.49 -31.23 -5.26
CA ILE A 177 -4.03 -31.43 -5.34
C ILE A 177 -3.35 -30.08 -5.60
N ALA A 178 -2.43 -29.66 -4.71
CA ALA A 178 -1.76 -28.36 -4.80
C ALA A 178 -0.61 -28.28 -5.84
N GLY A 179 -0.11 -29.42 -6.34
CA GLY A 179 1.06 -29.49 -7.22
C GLY A 179 0.97 -28.67 -8.52
N PRO A 180 -0.15 -28.72 -9.27
CA PRO A 180 -0.34 -27.91 -10.49
C PRO A 180 -0.25 -26.41 -10.22
N PHE A 181 -0.79 -25.94 -9.10
CA PHE A 181 -0.74 -24.53 -8.72
C PHE A 181 0.71 -24.04 -8.55
N PHE A 182 1.53 -24.77 -7.79
CA PHE A 182 2.95 -24.42 -7.59
C PHE A 182 3.77 -24.51 -8.87
N THR A 183 3.42 -25.43 -9.76
CA THR A 183 4.03 -25.52 -11.10
C THR A 183 3.69 -24.29 -11.93
N GLY A 184 2.43 -23.83 -11.90
CA GLY A 184 2.01 -22.60 -12.56
C GLY A 184 2.69 -21.36 -12.00
N LEU A 185 2.96 -21.31 -10.69
CA LEU A 185 3.70 -20.21 -10.06
C LEU A 185 5.10 -20.04 -10.66
N ALA A 186 5.76 -21.13 -11.11
CA ALA A 186 7.06 -21.03 -11.79
C ALA A 186 6.97 -20.19 -13.08
N THR A 187 5.86 -20.27 -13.81
CA THR A 187 5.61 -19.41 -14.97
C THR A 187 5.27 -17.98 -14.55
N VAL A 188 4.43 -17.80 -13.54
CA VAL A 188 3.97 -16.48 -13.07
C VAL A 188 5.13 -15.65 -12.49
N LEU A 189 6.00 -16.27 -11.70
CA LEU A 189 7.13 -15.64 -11.02
C LEU A 189 8.45 -15.76 -11.82
N GLY A 190 8.45 -16.50 -12.94
CA GLY A 190 9.58 -16.65 -13.85
C GLY A 190 9.80 -15.46 -14.79
N ALA A 191 10.88 -15.53 -15.57
CA ALA A 191 11.20 -14.56 -16.63
C ALA A 191 10.18 -14.60 -17.78
N ALA A 192 10.11 -13.52 -18.55
CA ALA A 192 9.38 -13.48 -19.82
C ALA A 192 10.03 -12.40 -20.67
N ASP A 193 10.66 -12.82 -21.76
CA ASP A 193 11.47 -11.95 -22.61
C ASP A 193 10.78 -11.67 -23.95
N SER A 194 9.71 -12.41 -24.25
CA SER A 194 8.88 -12.23 -25.44
C SER A 194 7.43 -11.87 -25.10
N TYR A 195 6.74 -11.21 -26.03
CA TYR A 195 5.31 -10.92 -25.93
C TYR A 195 4.46 -12.19 -25.68
N ARG A 196 4.85 -13.32 -26.29
CA ARG A 196 4.15 -14.60 -26.13
C ARG A 196 4.26 -15.13 -24.69
N GLU A 197 5.43 -15.01 -24.08
CA GLU A 197 5.66 -15.41 -22.69
C GLU A 197 4.95 -14.48 -21.71
N ILE A 198 4.94 -13.17 -21.96
CA ILE A 198 4.17 -12.20 -21.16
C ILE A 198 2.67 -12.55 -21.19
N ALA A 199 2.13 -12.81 -22.38
CA ALA A 199 0.73 -13.22 -22.54
C ALA A 199 0.45 -14.59 -21.89
N ALA A 200 1.39 -15.53 -21.96
CA ALA A 200 1.27 -16.82 -21.28
C ALA A 200 1.25 -16.64 -19.75
N ARG A 201 2.12 -15.78 -19.22
CA ARG A 201 2.17 -15.45 -17.79
C ARG A 201 0.82 -14.92 -17.28
N GLN A 202 0.21 -13.97 -18.00
CA GLN A 202 -1.10 -13.43 -17.63
C GLN A 202 -2.19 -14.52 -17.67
N ARG A 203 -2.22 -15.38 -18.69
CA ARG A 203 -3.19 -16.48 -18.77
C ARG A 203 -3.03 -17.47 -17.61
N VAL A 204 -1.80 -17.84 -17.28
CA VAL A 204 -1.53 -18.72 -16.14
C VAL A 204 -1.96 -18.05 -14.84
N TRP A 205 -1.67 -16.76 -14.66
CA TRP A 205 -2.12 -16.03 -13.46
C TRP A 205 -3.63 -16.02 -13.31
N THR A 206 -4.38 -15.75 -14.38
CA THR A 206 -5.85 -15.85 -14.37
C THR A 206 -6.34 -17.25 -13.99
N ALA A 207 -5.68 -18.32 -14.47
CA ALA A 207 -6.03 -19.68 -14.08
C ALA A 207 -5.71 -19.98 -12.60
N LEU A 208 -4.57 -19.50 -12.08
CA LEU A 208 -4.19 -19.68 -10.68
C LEU A 208 -5.10 -18.93 -9.70
N ILE A 209 -5.68 -17.80 -10.10
CA ILE A 209 -6.68 -17.09 -9.29
C ILE A 209 -7.90 -17.97 -9.06
N GLY A 210 -8.38 -18.67 -10.08
CA GLY A 210 -9.54 -19.58 -9.97
C GLY A 210 -9.21 -20.98 -9.44
N ASP A 211 -7.96 -21.24 -9.06
CA ASP A 211 -7.57 -22.52 -8.47
C ASP A 211 -7.96 -22.55 -6.99
N ALA A 212 -8.48 -23.67 -6.49
CA ALA A 212 -8.89 -23.81 -5.09
C ALA A 212 -7.71 -23.94 -4.12
N THR A 213 -6.48 -24.11 -4.60
CA THR A 213 -5.28 -24.34 -3.78
C THR A 213 -5.03 -23.23 -2.76
N PRO A 214 -5.03 -21.94 -3.11
CA PRO A 214 -4.84 -20.86 -2.13
C PRO A 214 -5.90 -20.90 -1.02
N TYR A 215 -7.16 -21.10 -1.38
CA TYR A 215 -8.24 -21.26 -0.42
C TYR A 215 -8.00 -22.46 0.50
N ASN A 216 -7.71 -23.65 -0.07
CA ASN A 216 -7.55 -24.89 0.69
C ASN A 216 -6.36 -24.84 1.65
N LEU A 217 -5.23 -24.27 1.23
CA LEU A 217 -4.08 -24.08 2.09
C LEU A 217 -4.42 -23.14 3.26
N GLY A 218 -5.11 -22.03 2.99
CA GLY A 218 -5.49 -21.07 4.02
C GLY A 218 -6.59 -21.57 4.94
N ALA A 219 -7.48 -22.46 4.48
CA ALA A 219 -8.45 -23.14 5.32
C ALA A 219 -7.79 -24.21 6.21
N SER A 220 -6.76 -24.88 5.70
CA SER A 220 -6.05 -25.95 6.43
C SER A 220 -5.30 -25.42 7.66
N VAL A 221 -4.86 -24.15 7.64
CA VAL A 221 -4.18 -23.53 8.80
C VAL A 221 -5.06 -23.45 10.06
N HIS A 222 -6.38 -23.55 9.92
CA HIS A 222 -7.33 -23.55 11.05
C HIS A 222 -7.36 -24.89 11.80
N GLY A 223 -6.81 -25.96 11.24
CA GLY A 223 -6.85 -27.30 11.80
C GLY A 223 -5.61 -28.11 11.45
N ASP A 224 -5.60 -28.74 10.28
CA ASP A 224 -4.49 -29.56 9.84
C ASP A 224 -3.37 -28.73 9.22
N VAL A 225 -2.50 -28.20 10.09
CA VAL A 225 -1.32 -27.42 9.67
C VAL A 225 -0.29 -28.24 8.91
N THR A 226 -0.36 -29.58 8.93
CA THR A 226 0.58 -30.44 8.20
C THR A 226 0.27 -30.50 6.70
N ALA A 227 -0.96 -30.14 6.31
CA ALA A 227 -1.36 -30.00 4.92
C ALA A 227 -0.79 -28.73 4.25
N VAL A 228 -0.13 -27.85 5.00
CA VAL A 228 0.46 -26.61 4.50
C VAL A 228 1.98 -26.77 4.36
N PRO A 229 2.61 -26.32 3.26
CA PRO A 229 4.04 -26.53 3.02
C PRO A 229 4.97 -25.73 3.96
N TRP A 230 4.42 -24.79 4.72
CA TRP A 230 5.17 -23.82 5.52
C TRP A 230 4.63 -23.73 6.94
N SER A 231 5.51 -23.40 7.88
CA SER A 231 5.08 -23.01 9.22
C SER A 231 4.59 -21.56 9.23
N ILE A 232 3.29 -21.35 9.46
CA ILE A 232 2.68 -20.01 9.58
C ILE A 232 3.28 -19.15 10.70
N VAL A 233 3.89 -19.80 11.69
CA VAL A 233 4.58 -19.16 12.82
C VAL A 233 5.98 -18.68 12.41
N GLU A 234 6.73 -19.51 11.69
CA GLU A 234 8.09 -19.16 11.26
C GLU A 234 8.07 -18.02 10.24
N ILE A 235 7.19 -18.12 9.24
CA ILE A 235 6.98 -17.07 8.23
C ILE A 235 6.31 -15.81 8.82
N GLY A 236 5.78 -15.92 10.05
CA GLY A 236 5.32 -14.77 10.83
C GLY A 236 3.96 -14.22 10.43
N LEU A 237 3.09 -15.06 9.87
CA LEU A 237 1.70 -14.71 9.60
C LEU A 237 0.83 -14.83 10.86
N SER A 238 1.10 -15.82 11.72
CA SER A 238 0.46 -16.00 13.04
C SER A 238 1.51 -16.26 14.12
N SER A 239 1.15 -16.08 15.40
CA SER A 239 1.99 -16.46 16.55
C SER A 239 1.78 -17.91 16.98
N VAL A 240 0.71 -18.56 16.52
CA VAL A 240 0.31 -19.91 16.93
C VAL A 240 -0.10 -20.76 15.73
N ALA A 241 0.07 -22.07 15.85
CA ALA A 241 -0.39 -23.07 14.89
C ALA A 241 -1.05 -24.25 15.64
N PRO A 242 -2.25 -24.69 15.26
CA PRO A 242 -3.15 -24.10 14.26
C PRO A 242 -3.60 -22.68 14.62
N GLN A 243 -4.01 -21.92 13.61
CA GLN A 243 -4.53 -20.58 13.81
C GLN A 243 -5.79 -20.63 14.68
N ARG A 244 -5.93 -19.65 15.57
CA ARG A 244 -7.11 -19.50 16.42
C ARG A 244 -8.13 -18.56 15.77
N PRO A 245 -9.44 -18.71 16.08
CA PRO A 245 -10.44 -17.72 15.70
C PRO A 245 -10.02 -16.31 16.15
N PRO A 246 -10.27 -15.26 15.35
CA PRO A 246 -9.87 -13.91 15.71
C PRO A 246 -10.62 -13.42 16.95
N ALA A 247 -9.94 -12.68 17.81
CA ALA A 247 -10.62 -11.91 18.85
C ALA A 247 -11.50 -10.82 18.19
N ILE A 248 -12.66 -10.52 18.77
CA ILE A 248 -13.45 -9.37 18.32
C ILE A 248 -12.74 -8.09 18.73
N ASP A 249 -12.44 -7.98 20.03
CA ASP A 249 -11.74 -6.86 20.65
C ASP A 249 -10.78 -7.38 21.73
N GLY A 250 -9.83 -6.56 22.15
CA GLY A 250 -8.83 -6.85 23.19
C GLY A 250 -7.40 -6.99 22.66
N ASP A 251 -6.43 -6.89 23.58
CA ASP A 251 -5.02 -7.04 23.25
C ASP A 251 -4.73 -8.45 22.74
N THR A 252 -4.34 -8.52 21.47
CA THR A 252 -3.91 -9.77 20.85
C THR A 252 -2.47 -10.07 21.21
N THR A 253 -2.14 -11.35 21.38
CA THR A 253 -0.80 -11.82 21.80
C THR A 253 0.32 -11.61 20.77
N GLY A 254 0.22 -10.63 19.87
CA GLY A 254 1.28 -10.24 18.95
C GLY A 254 0.83 -9.34 17.80
N ASP A 255 1.80 -8.70 17.13
CA ASP A 255 1.58 -7.81 15.98
C ASP A 255 1.39 -8.56 14.65
N ARG A 256 1.25 -9.89 14.70
CA ARG A 256 1.17 -10.77 13.53
C ARG A 256 -0.12 -10.53 12.76
N PRO A 257 -0.09 -10.52 11.41
CA PRO A 257 -1.26 -10.18 10.61
C PRO A 257 -2.53 -10.96 10.94
N MET A 258 -2.41 -12.28 11.14
CA MET A 258 -3.54 -13.19 11.37
C MET A 258 -3.99 -13.27 12.83
N ASP A 259 -3.24 -12.64 13.74
CA ASP A 259 -3.58 -12.61 15.17
C ASP A 259 -4.39 -11.37 15.56
N ARG A 260 -4.37 -10.32 14.72
CA ARG A 260 -5.03 -9.05 15.00
C ARG A 260 -6.52 -9.21 15.21
N SER A 261 -7.06 -8.48 16.19
CA SER A 261 -8.49 -8.45 16.47
C SER A 261 -9.25 -7.83 15.30
N VAL A 262 -10.54 -8.15 15.20
CA VAL A 262 -11.45 -7.53 14.22
C VAL A 262 -11.42 -6.00 14.40
N VAL A 263 -11.49 -5.52 15.64
CA VAL A 263 -11.44 -4.08 15.96
C VAL A 263 -10.13 -3.44 15.51
N ASP A 264 -8.98 -4.09 15.68
CA ASP A 264 -7.70 -3.53 15.23
C ASP A 264 -7.60 -3.45 13.71
N ARG A 265 -8.17 -4.42 13.00
CA ARG A 265 -8.23 -4.40 11.54
C ARG A 265 -9.15 -3.29 11.04
N VAL A 266 -10.36 -3.14 11.61
CA VAL A 266 -11.27 -2.02 11.29
C VAL A 266 -10.60 -0.69 11.61
N ARG A 267 -9.94 -0.56 12.76
CA ARG A 267 -9.20 0.65 13.15
C ARG A 267 -8.08 0.97 12.16
N ALA A 268 -7.35 -0.03 11.69
CA ALA A 268 -6.33 0.14 10.66
C ALA A 268 -6.93 0.58 9.31
N THR A 269 -8.09 0.06 8.93
CA THR A 269 -8.86 0.50 7.75
C THR A 269 -9.27 1.96 7.87
N LEU A 270 -9.92 2.32 8.98
CA LEU A 270 -10.38 3.69 9.24
C LEU A 270 -9.24 4.70 9.24
N ARG A 271 -8.04 4.33 9.73
CA ARG A 271 -6.84 5.18 9.68
C ARG A 271 -6.29 5.41 8.27
N ARG A 272 -6.58 4.52 7.32
CA ARG A 272 -6.07 4.58 5.93
C ARG A 272 -7.10 5.13 4.96
N ALA A 273 -8.38 5.11 5.32
CA ALA A 273 -9.48 5.64 4.53
C ALA A 273 -9.41 7.17 4.49
N LEU A 274 -8.80 7.69 3.43
CA LEU A 274 -8.68 9.12 3.20
C LEU A 274 -10.04 9.75 2.83
N ASP A 275 -10.95 8.99 2.21
CA ASP A 275 -12.34 9.38 1.91
C ASP A 275 -13.29 8.27 2.38
N ARG A 276 -14.26 8.62 3.25
CA ARG A 276 -15.20 7.67 3.86
C ARG A 276 -16.42 7.35 3.01
N ASP A 277 -16.69 8.15 1.98
CA ASP A 277 -17.91 8.03 1.18
C ASP A 277 -17.96 6.69 0.41
N GLU A 278 -16.82 6.00 0.29
CA GLU A 278 -16.69 4.68 -0.32
C GLU A 278 -16.75 3.51 0.70
N LEU A 279 -16.67 3.77 2.01
CA LEU A 279 -16.77 2.71 3.03
C LEU A 279 -18.22 2.47 3.46
N PRO A 280 -18.59 1.21 3.76
CA PRO A 280 -19.87 0.91 4.37
C PRO A 280 -19.99 1.55 5.76
N ASP A 281 -21.21 1.57 6.30
CA ASP A 281 -21.43 2.01 7.67
C ASP A 281 -20.65 1.15 8.68
N LEU A 282 -20.43 1.68 9.89
CA LEU A 282 -19.59 1.01 10.87
C LEU A 282 -20.08 -0.41 11.24
N PRO A 283 -21.39 -0.65 11.47
CA PRO A 283 -21.90 -2.00 11.71
C PRO A 283 -21.58 -2.98 10.58
N LEU A 284 -21.81 -2.61 9.32
CA LEU A 284 -21.53 -3.45 8.16
C LEU A 284 -20.02 -3.65 7.99
N LEU A 285 -19.21 -2.60 8.15
CA LEU A 285 -17.74 -2.69 8.09
C LEU A 285 -17.18 -3.69 9.12
N CYS A 286 -17.73 -3.70 10.34
CA CYS A 286 -17.33 -4.65 11.38
C CYS A 286 -17.77 -6.08 11.03
N ALA A 287 -18.97 -6.27 10.50
CA ALA A 287 -19.46 -7.59 10.10
C ALA A 287 -18.63 -8.18 8.95
N GLU A 288 -18.36 -7.40 7.92
CA GLU A 288 -17.50 -7.80 6.80
C GLU A 288 -16.05 -8.08 7.24
N GLU A 289 -15.53 -7.33 8.23
CA GLU A 289 -14.21 -7.62 8.80
C GLU A 289 -14.22 -8.92 9.60
N VAL A 290 -15.31 -9.29 10.26
CA VAL A 290 -15.42 -10.63 10.90
C VAL A 290 -15.29 -11.72 9.83
N ASP A 291 -16.02 -11.60 8.73
CA ASP A 291 -15.97 -12.58 7.65
C ASP A 291 -14.58 -12.63 7.01
N ARG A 292 -13.98 -11.47 6.69
CA ARG A 292 -12.60 -11.38 6.21
C ARG A 292 -11.60 -11.99 7.19
N ALA A 293 -11.73 -11.74 8.49
CA ALA A 293 -10.82 -12.30 9.50
C ALA A 293 -10.98 -13.81 9.69
N CYS A 294 -12.16 -14.36 9.41
CA CYS A 294 -12.41 -15.81 9.44
C CYS A 294 -12.08 -16.50 8.11
N ALA A 295 -11.99 -15.76 7.00
CA ALA A 295 -11.66 -16.31 5.69
C ALA A 295 -10.23 -16.89 5.65
N PRO A 296 -9.92 -17.80 4.71
CA PRO A 296 -8.57 -18.28 4.48
C PRO A 296 -7.57 -17.12 4.39
N TRP A 297 -6.49 -17.21 5.17
CA TRP A 297 -5.46 -16.18 5.28
C TRP A 297 -5.91 -14.81 5.82
N GLY A 298 -7.15 -14.70 6.27
CA GLY A 298 -7.75 -13.43 6.62
C GLY A 298 -8.07 -12.54 5.41
N LEU A 299 -8.33 -13.14 4.24
CA LEU A 299 -8.61 -12.47 2.95
C LEU A 299 -9.79 -13.16 2.25
N MET A 300 -10.74 -12.41 1.71
CA MET A 300 -11.92 -12.96 1.01
C MET A 300 -11.67 -13.20 -0.47
N GLY A 301 -11.04 -12.25 -1.19
CA GLY A 301 -10.85 -12.39 -2.63
C GLY A 301 -9.83 -13.47 -3.02
N GLU A 302 -10.22 -14.36 -3.93
CA GLU A 302 -9.39 -15.47 -4.45
C GLU A 302 -8.07 -14.96 -5.05
N ASP A 303 -8.12 -13.83 -5.76
CA ASP A 303 -6.95 -13.16 -6.32
C ASP A 303 -5.97 -12.67 -5.25
N LYS A 304 -6.47 -12.21 -4.09
CA LYS A 304 -5.62 -11.82 -2.96
C LYS A 304 -5.05 -13.03 -2.23
N GLN A 305 -5.82 -14.12 -2.10
CA GLN A 305 -5.33 -15.37 -1.53
C GLN A 305 -4.21 -15.96 -2.40
N ALA A 306 -4.40 -16.03 -3.73
CA ALA A 306 -3.39 -16.46 -4.67
C ALA A 306 -2.13 -15.57 -4.61
N ALA A 307 -2.31 -14.25 -4.51
CA ALA A 307 -1.19 -13.30 -4.43
C ALA A 307 -0.42 -13.43 -3.11
N LEU A 308 -1.12 -13.72 -2.00
CA LEU A 308 -0.45 -13.99 -0.73
C LEU A 308 0.39 -15.26 -0.83
N VAL A 309 -0.15 -16.35 -1.38
CA VAL A 309 0.59 -17.61 -1.55
C VAL A 309 1.82 -17.41 -2.45
N ALA A 310 1.68 -16.69 -3.57
CA ALA A 310 2.82 -16.31 -4.40
C ALA A 310 3.87 -15.50 -3.60
N GLY A 311 3.40 -14.61 -2.71
CA GLY A 311 4.26 -13.85 -1.81
C GLY A 311 4.96 -14.71 -0.74
N ILE A 312 4.30 -15.74 -0.20
CA ILE A 312 4.94 -16.71 0.70
C ILE A 312 6.08 -17.42 -0.03
N GLU A 313 5.82 -17.87 -1.26
CA GLU A 313 6.84 -18.54 -2.08
C GLU A 313 8.05 -17.64 -2.38
N VAL A 314 7.81 -16.35 -2.66
CA VAL A 314 8.90 -15.35 -2.77
C VAL A 314 9.61 -15.18 -1.43
N ALA A 315 8.88 -15.03 -0.33
CA ALA A 315 9.45 -14.78 1.00
C ALA A 315 10.41 -15.89 1.46
N MET A 316 10.09 -17.15 1.14
CA MET A 316 10.92 -18.32 1.48
C MET A 316 12.29 -18.31 0.78
N ASP A 317 12.39 -17.64 -0.37
CA ASP A 317 13.64 -17.49 -1.12
C ASP A 317 14.47 -16.28 -0.65
N LEU A 318 13.91 -15.36 0.13
CA LEU A 318 14.59 -14.14 0.54
C LEU A 318 15.46 -14.37 1.78
N ARG A 319 16.77 -14.38 1.58
CA ARG A 319 17.79 -14.54 2.62
C ARG A 319 18.83 -13.43 2.55
N PRO A 320 18.51 -12.18 2.90
CA PRO A 320 19.41 -11.05 2.66
C PRO A 320 20.82 -11.18 3.25
N LEU A 321 20.99 -12.00 4.29
CA LEU A 321 22.30 -12.25 4.92
C LEU A 321 23.14 -13.34 4.23
N ASP A 322 22.54 -14.13 3.34
CA ASP A 322 23.18 -15.19 2.55
C ASP A 322 23.04 -14.88 1.05
N ASP A 323 24.11 -14.37 0.44
CA ASP A 323 24.11 -14.03 -0.99
C ASP A 323 24.36 -15.21 -1.92
N SER A 324 24.66 -16.38 -1.37
CA SER A 324 24.87 -17.62 -2.13
C SER A 324 23.60 -18.47 -2.24
N ALA A 325 22.57 -18.14 -1.46
CA ALA A 325 21.31 -18.87 -1.45
C ALA A 325 20.65 -18.87 -2.84
N PRO A 326 20.42 -20.05 -3.45
CA PRO A 326 19.69 -20.12 -4.69
C PRO A 326 18.22 -19.75 -4.48
N THR A 327 17.63 -19.05 -5.45
CA THR A 327 16.21 -18.69 -5.46
C THR A 327 15.46 -19.53 -6.49
N ARG A 328 14.26 -19.99 -6.17
CA ARG A 328 13.44 -20.86 -7.04
C ARG A 328 12.84 -20.10 -8.22
N TYR A 329 12.55 -18.80 -8.03
CA TYR A 329 11.93 -17.95 -9.03
C TYR A 329 12.82 -16.78 -9.46
N GLU A 330 12.70 -16.35 -10.71
CA GLU A 330 13.42 -15.17 -11.23
C GLU A 330 13.06 -13.89 -10.46
N LEU A 331 11.78 -13.71 -10.13
CA LEU A 331 11.35 -12.56 -9.33
C LEU A 331 12.01 -12.56 -7.94
N SER A 332 12.07 -13.71 -7.28
CA SER A 332 12.77 -13.87 -5.99
C SER A 332 14.24 -13.50 -6.13
N GLY A 333 14.92 -14.01 -7.15
CA GLY A 333 16.33 -13.71 -7.43
C GLY A 333 16.59 -12.21 -7.63
N ARG A 334 15.69 -11.51 -8.34
CA ARG A 334 15.78 -10.05 -8.51
C ARG A 334 15.55 -9.27 -7.23
N VAL A 335 14.62 -9.70 -6.38
CA VAL A 335 14.38 -9.06 -5.08
C VAL A 335 15.57 -9.30 -4.16
N GLN A 336 16.03 -10.54 -4.03
CA GLN A 336 17.21 -10.94 -3.26
C GLN A 336 18.46 -10.16 -3.71
N ALA A 337 18.75 -10.13 -5.00
CA ALA A 337 19.91 -9.42 -5.56
C ALA A 337 19.91 -7.91 -5.26
N ARG A 338 18.74 -7.28 -5.14
CA ARG A 338 18.63 -5.88 -4.69
C ARG A 338 18.88 -5.75 -3.19
N LEU A 339 18.29 -6.62 -2.38
CA LEU A 339 18.42 -6.60 -0.93
C LEU A 339 19.87 -6.81 -0.48
N VAL A 340 20.58 -7.79 -1.04
CA VAL A 340 21.97 -8.09 -0.66
C VAL A 340 22.94 -6.96 -0.99
N LYS A 341 22.59 -6.09 -1.96
CA LYS A 341 23.39 -4.93 -2.37
C LYS A 341 23.12 -3.67 -1.55
N GLU A 342 22.15 -3.70 -0.64
CA GLU A 342 21.92 -2.59 0.28
C GLU A 342 23.11 -2.42 1.24
N ALA A 343 23.60 -1.19 1.39
CA ALA A 343 24.82 -0.91 2.16
C ALA A 343 24.72 -1.42 3.61
N TYR A 344 23.55 -1.28 4.23
CA TYR A 344 23.34 -1.76 5.59
C TYR A 344 23.32 -3.29 5.72
N VAL A 345 22.87 -3.99 4.67
CA VAL A 345 22.87 -5.45 4.62
C VAL A 345 24.30 -5.95 4.43
N MET A 346 25.06 -5.37 3.50
CA MET A 346 26.48 -5.68 3.32
C MET A 346 27.31 -5.39 4.59
N HIS A 347 26.95 -4.35 5.33
CA HIS A 347 27.56 -4.06 6.63
C HIS A 347 27.24 -5.16 7.67
N ALA A 348 25.96 -5.49 7.86
CA ALA A 348 25.53 -6.54 8.78
C ALA A 348 26.20 -7.89 8.46
N ARG A 349 26.27 -8.27 7.18
CA ARG A 349 26.93 -9.50 6.72
C ARG A 349 28.42 -9.55 7.09
N ARG A 350 29.15 -8.45 6.88
CA ARG A 350 30.57 -8.37 7.24
C ARG A 350 30.79 -8.50 8.74
N TYR A 351 29.96 -7.86 9.56
CA TYR A 351 30.04 -7.96 11.02
C TYR A 351 29.78 -9.37 11.52
N LEU A 352 28.73 -10.02 10.99
CA LEU A 352 28.38 -11.40 11.32
C LEU A 352 29.50 -12.38 10.90
N ALA A 353 30.04 -12.24 9.69
CA ALA A 353 31.13 -13.09 9.20
C ALA A 353 32.42 -12.92 10.03
N ALA A 354 32.69 -11.73 10.56
CA ALA A 354 33.83 -11.44 11.42
C ALA A 354 33.62 -11.86 12.89
N GLY A 355 32.47 -12.43 13.25
CA GLY A 355 32.14 -12.80 14.63
C GLY A 355 32.04 -11.61 15.59
N GLN A 356 31.84 -10.40 15.07
CA GLN A 356 31.79 -9.18 15.87
C GLN A 356 30.46 -9.04 16.61
N VAL A 357 30.50 -8.42 17.78
CA VAL A 357 29.29 -8.12 18.56
C VAL A 357 28.48 -7.05 17.84
N ILE A 358 27.25 -7.40 17.44
CA ILE A 358 26.30 -6.44 16.87
C ILE A 358 25.86 -5.46 17.96
N HIS A 359 25.94 -4.17 17.65
CA HIS A 359 25.48 -3.12 18.56
C HIS A 359 24.00 -3.34 18.92
N PRO A 360 23.58 -3.21 20.19
CA PRO A 360 22.19 -3.49 20.60
C PRO A 360 21.14 -2.75 19.78
N ARG A 361 21.39 -1.49 19.39
CA ARG A 361 20.50 -0.68 18.53
C ARG A 361 20.33 -1.25 17.10
N GLN A 362 21.26 -2.07 16.61
CA GLN A 362 21.20 -2.73 15.29
C GLN A 362 20.59 -4.13 15.33
N ARG A 363 20.49 -4.74 16.52
CA ARG A 363 20.03 -6.12 16.71
C ARG A 363 18.69 -6.38 16.04
N GLN A 364 17.71 -5.49 16.24
CA GLN A 364 16.39 -5.64 15.63
C GLN A 364 16.45 -5.71 14.09
N VAL A 365 17.28 -4.89 13.43
CA VAL A 365 17.39 -4.91 11.98
C VAL A 365 18.09 -6.19 11.51
N VAL A 366 19.09 -6.68 12.25
CA VAL A 366 19.74 -7.95 11.92
C VAL A 366 18.79 -9.12 12.10
N ASP A 367 18.00 -9.14 13.17
CA ASP A 367 16.97 -10.17 13.40
C ASP A 367 15.89 -10.12 12.31
N ASP A 368 15.45 -8.92 11.92
CA ASP A 368 14.52 -8.71 10.80
C ASP A 368 15.12 -9.19 9.46
N LEU A 369 16.43 -9.04 9.24
CA LEU A 369 17.12 -9.55 8.04
C LEU A 369 17.29 -11.07 8.06
N ALA A 370 17.55 -11.66 9.22
CA ALA A 370 17.65 -13.11 9.39
C ALA A 370 16.30 -13.81 9.19
N ALA A 371 15.21 -13.15 9.62
CA ALA A 371 13.84 -13.63 9.47
C ALA A 371 13.03 -12.76 8.50
N PHE A 372 13.61 -12.42 7.34
CA PHE A 372 13.05 -11.42 6.41
C PHE A 372 11.63 -11.70 5.92
N ALA A 373 11.23 -12.98 5.88
CA ALA A 373 9.86 -13.37 5.56
C ALA A 373 8.83 -12.66 6.46
N ARG A 374 9.14 -12.43 7.73
CA ARG A 374 8.22 -11.84 8.72
C ARG A 374 7.83 -10.38 8.39
N PRO A 375 8.77 -9.42 8.29
CA PRO A 375 8.43 -8.06 7.91
C PRO A 375 7.91 -7.97 6.47
N TYR A 376 8.38 -8.83 5.55
CA TYR A 376 7.90 -8.90 4.18
C TYR A 376 6.42 -9.29 4.10
N LEU A 377 6.03 -10.41 4.71
CA LEU A 377 4.66 -10.92 4.68
C LEU A 377 3.71 -10.06 5.49
N SER A 378 4.16 -9.47 6.60
CA SER A 378 3.37 -8.48 7.35
C SER A 378 3.02 -7.27 6.46
N ARG A 379 3.98 -6.79 5.68
CA ARG A 379 3.75 -5.67 4.74
C ARG A 379 2.86 -6.07 3.58
N LEU A 380 3.09 -7.25 2.99
CA LEU A 380 2.30 -7.75 1.87
C LEU A 380 0.84 -7.96 2.29
N TRP A 381 0.62 -8.66 3.40
CA TRP A 381 -0.72 -8.91 3.95
C TRP A 381 -1.46 -7.60 4.19
N ALA A 382 -0.83 -6.60 4.80
CA ALA A 382 -1.48 -5.31 5.04
C ALA A 382 -1.93 -4.59 3.76
N ARG A 383 -1.23 -4.79 2.64
CA ARG A 383 -1.61 -4.23 1.34
C ARG A 383 -2.73 -5.04 0.69
N LEU A 384 -2.66 -6.36 0.76
CA LEU A 384 -3.70 -7.25 0.24
C LEU A 384 -5.01 -7.08 1.00
N HIS A 385 -4.96 -6.99 2.33
CA HIS A 385 -6.13 -6.67 3.16
C HIS A 385 -6.73 -5.32 2.79
N GLY A 386 -5.90 -4.30 2.58
CA GLY A 386 -6.38 -3.00 2.08
C GLY A 386 -7.11 -3.15 0.74
N ARG A 387 -6.52 -3.84 -0.23
CA ARG A 387 -7.18 -4.12 -1.52
C ARG A 387 -8.49 -4.90 -1.37
N ASP A 388 -8.54 -5.86 -0.44
CA ASP A 388 -9.72 -6.67 -0.17
C ASP A 388 -10.86 -5.82 0.42
N VAL A 389 -10.56 -4.94 1.37
CA VAL A 389 -11.51 -3.96 1.93
C VAL A 389 -12.08 -3.05 0.84
N TRP A 390 -11.22 -2.55 -0.05
CA TRP A 390 -11.62 -1.65 -1.14
C TRP A 390 -12.08 -2.38 -2.41
N GLN A 391 -12.17 -3.72 -2.35
CA GLN A 391 -12.52 -4.57 -3.48
C GLN A 391 -11.66 -4.32 -4.74
N GLU A 392 -10.42 -3.86 -4.56
CA GLU A 392 -9.47 -3.63 -5.65
C GLU A 392 -8.98 -4.97 -6.20
N PRO A 393 -8.98 -5.17 -7.53
CA PRO A 393 -8.52 -6.42 -8.12
C PRO A 393 -7.00 -6.58 -8.04
N CYS A 394 -6.56 -7.83 -7.99
CA CYS A 394 -5.18 -8.31 -8.13
C CYS A 394 -5.04 -9.25 -9.36
N GLY A 395 -5.89 -9.04 -10.36
CA GLY A 395 -5.99 -9.89 -11.56
C GLY A 395 -4.92 -9.64 -12.63
N ASP A 396 -4.28 -8.47 -12.63
CA ASP A 396 -3.16 -8.16 -13.53
C ASP A 396 -1.85 -8.70 -12.94
N VAL A 397 -1.12 -9.49 -13.74
CA VAL A 397 0.07 -10.19 -13.26
C VAL A 397 1.25 -9.25 -13.02
N ASP A 398 1.36 -8.16 -13.78
CA ASP A 398 2.45 -7.21 -13.63
C ASP A 398 2.22 -6.29 -12.42
N ASP A 399 0.97 -5.92 -12.14
CA ASP A 399 0.56 -5.26 -10.90
C ASP A 399 0.80 -6.15 -9.67
N MET A 400 0.46 -7.44 -9.77
CA MET A 400 0.75 -8.41 -8.71
C MET A 400 2.25 -8.56 -8.46
N ARG A 401 3.06 -8.75 -9.51
CA ARG A 401 4.53 -8.82 -9.38
C ARG A 401 5.10 -7.52 -8.79
N SER A 402 4.58 -6.36 -9.22
CA SER A 402 4.95 -5.06 -8.69
C SER A 402 4.58 -4.89 -7.21
N LEU A 403 3.45 -5.46 -6.78
CA LEU A 403 3.04 -5.51 -5.38
C LEU A 403 4.04 -6.32 -4.54
N LEU A 404 4.44 -7.50 -5.01
CA LEU A 404 5.42 -8.38 -4.35
C LEU A 404 6.80 -7.69 -4.22
N GLU A 405 7.33 -7.11 -5.30
CA GLU A 405 8.58 -6.35 -5.24
C GLU A 405 8.45 -5.13 -4.32
N GLY A 406 7.31 -4.45 -4.41
CA GLY A 406 7.03 -3.26 -3.64
C GLY A 406 6.96 -3.51 -2.14
N ALA A 407 6.57 -4.72 -1.70
CA ALA A 407 6.56 -5.10 -0.29
C ALA A 407 7.99 -5.17 0.26
N ALA A 408 8.89 -5.88 -0.43
CA ALA A 408 10.31 -5.96 -0.08
C ALA A 408 10.99 -4.60 -0.10
N ARG A 409 10.72 -3.78 -1.12
CA ARG A 409 11.25 -2.41 -1.21
C ARG A 409 10.86 -1.56 0.00
N SER A 410 9.62 -1.72 0.46
CA SER A 410 9.11 -0.97 1.60
C SER A 410 9.77 -1.38 2.92
N VAL A 411 10.01 -2.68 3.11
CA VAL A 411 10.75 -3.18 4.27
C VAL A 411 12.19 -2.66 4.26
N SER A 412 12.86 -2.71 3.11
CA SER A 412 14.22 -2.19 2.97
C SER A 412 14.31 -0.69 3.29
N LEU A 413 13.33 0.11 2.84
CA LEU A 413 13.26 1.54 3.15
C LEU A 413 13.09 1.79 4.66
N ASP A 414 12.24 1.02 5.34
CA ASP A 414 12.07 1.12 6.78
C ASP A 414 13.37 0.79 7.53
N HIS A 415 14.05 -0.29 7.14
CA HIS A 415 15.35 -0.66 7.73
C HIS A 415 16.39 0.44 7.53
N ARG A 416 16.49 0.99 6.32
CA ARG A 416 17.39 2.10 6.01
C ARG A 416 17.09 3.33 6.88
N GLN A 417 15.81 3.67 7.03
CA GLN A 417 15.40 4.79 7.86
C GLN A 417 15.72 4.57 9.34
N ARG A 418 15.48 3.36 9.87
CA ARG A 418 15.84 3.02 11.27
C ARG A 418 17.35 3.16 11.51
N ILE A 419 18.17 2.68 10.58
CA ILE A 419 19.63 2.79 10.67
C ILE A 419 20.08 4.25 10.56
N LYS A 420 19.47 5.03 9.67
CA LYS A 420 19.76 6.47 9.55
C LYS A 420 19.49 7.21 10.86
N VAL A 421 18.30 7.04 11.42
CA VAL A 421 17.91 7.67 12.70
C VAL A 421 18.85 7.26 13.83
N MET A 422 19.25 5.99 13.88
CA MET A 422 20.24 5.51 14.86
C MET A 422 21.60 6.20 14.72
N LEU A 423 22.09 6.41 13.49
CA LEU A 423 23.38 7.07 13.24
C LEU A 423 23.32 8.58 13.55
N GLU A 424 22.22 9.26 13.24
CA GLU A 424 22.03 10.69 13.56
C GLU A 424 22.06 10.95 15.07
N LEU A 425 21.54 10.01 15.89
CA LEU A 425 21.59 10.08 17.35
C LEU A 425 23.02 9.92 17.92
N GLN A 426 23.94 9.25 17.22
CA GLN A 426 25.34 9.10 17.66
C GLN A 426 26.20 10.34 17.41
N VAL A 427 25.77 11.27 16.56
CA VAL A 427 26.50 12.52 16.26
C VAL A 427 26.08 13.65 17.23
N SER A 428 24.96 13.45 17.94
CA SER A 428 24.40 14.44 18.89
C SER A 428 24.71 14.11 20.36
N GLU A 429 25.36 12.97 20.62
CA GLU A 429 26.02 12.59 21.89
C GLU A 429 27.52 12.79 21.73
#